data_AF-X6NAL9-F1
#
_entry.id   AF-X6NAL9-F1
#
_cell.length_a   1.000
_cell.length_b   1.000
_cell.length_c   1.000
_cell.angle_alpha   90.00
_cell.angle_beta   90.00
_cell.angle_gamma   90.00
#
_symmetry.space_group_name_H-M   'P 1'
#
loop_
_entity.id
_entity.type
_entity.pdbx_description
1 polymer ?
#
loop_
_entity_poly.entity_id
_entity_poly.type
_entity_poly.pdbx_seq_one_letter_code
_entity_poly.pdbx_strand_id
1 'polypeptide(L)'
;MMPVAASLSYVHPYVYPIHDLQDNECIVSENGRVLLPRTLELTKVKLDEKGIYVVETGRKIIICVGSHCEIEKFNQTFVTLQDVNDDRSGNVNQKITLREDFTEDVQDLGYRLSLLLDEIRFDQPIWLECEVLIRPDISSGAHLTIDQQRFLSLFIEDAARIRAGSKINENDNSKKSYPDFLVWIHKEIQRKWSVEDF
;
A
#
# COMPACT_ATOMS: atom_id res chain seq x y z
N MET A 1 -1.50 -17.63 -19.49
CA MET A 1 -2.51 -16.56 -19.43
C MET A 1 -2.96 -16.47 -17.99
N MET A 2 -2.83 -15.32 -17.34
CA MET A 2 -3.19 -15.19 -15.92
C MET A 2 -4.72 -15.02 -15.80
N PRO A 3 -5.40 -15.69 -14.85
CA PRO A 3 -6.83 -15.50 -14.64
C PRO A 3 -7.15 -14.02 -14.37
N VAL A 4 -8.28 -13.53 -14.89
CA VAL A 4 -8.67 -12.10 -14.74
C VAL A 4 -8.75 -11.69 -13.28
N ALA A 5 -9.32 -12.56 -12.42
CA ALA A 5 -9.41 -12.32 -10.98
C ALA A 5 -8.03 -12.11 -10.32
N ALA A 6 -7.05 -12.96 -10.65
CA ALA A 6 -5.68 -12.82 -10.16
C ALA A 6 -4.92 -11.64 -10.81
N SER A 7 -5.38 -11.17 -11.96
CA SER A 7 -4.77 -10.04 -12.70
C SER A 7 -5.22 -8.68 -12.20
N LEU A 8 -6.32 -8.62 -11.46
CA LEU A 8 -6.88 -7.35 -11.00
C LEU A 8 -5.93 -6.67 -10.01
N SER A 9 -5.40 -7.39 -9.01
CA SER A 9 -4.49 -6.81 -8.02
C SER A 9 -3.11 -6.41 -8.57
N TYR A 10 -2.74 -6.93 -9.74
CA TYR A 10 -1.54 -6.50 -10.48
C TYR A 10 -1.70 -5.12 -11.12
N VAL A 11 -2.93 -4.75 -11.50
CA VAL A 11 -3.24 -3.48 -12.18
C VAL A 11 -3.73 -2.46 -11.16
N HIS A 12 -4.54 -2.90 -10.21
CA HIS A 12 -5.14 -2.08 -9.17
C HIS A 12 -4.96 -2.78 -7.82
N PRO A 13 -3.85 -2.51 -7.12
CA PRO A 13 -3.60 -3.04 -5.78
C PRO A 13 -4.76 -2.77 -4.82
N TYR A 14 -4.87 -3.58 -3.76
CA TYR A 14 -5.77 -3.30 -2.64
C TYR A 14 -4.99 -2.76 -1.45
N VAL A 15 -5.54 -1.73 -0.80
CA VAL A 15 -4.96 -1.11 0.41
C VAL A 15 -5.93 -1.30 1.58
N TYR A 16 -5.53 -2.03 2.60
CA TYR A 16 -6.32 -2.31 3.79
C TYR A 16 -5.78 -1.54 5.00
N PRO A 17 -6.58 -0.67 5.65
CA PRO A 17 -6.16 0.10 6.83
C PRO A 17 -6.34 -0.72 8.11
N ILE A 18 -5.31 -1.49 8.50
CA ILE A 18 -5.44 -2.41 9.64
C ILE A 18 -5.40 -1.71 11.01
N HIS A 19 -4.91 -0.48 11.08
CA HIS A 19 -4.86 0.27 12.33
C HIS A 19 -6.23 0.71 12.86
N ASP A 20 -7.28 0.65 12.04
CA ASP A 20 -8.64 1.11 12.35
C ASP A 20 -9.69 0.05 11.95
N LEU A 21 -9.40 -1.21 12.28
CA LEU A 21 -10.31 -2.31 11.99
C LEU A 21 -11.55 -2.27 12.90
N GLN A 22 -12.73 -2.38 12.29
CA GLN A 22 -13.99 -2.53 13.01
C GLN A 22 -14.08 -3.90 13.69
N ASP A 23 -14.82 -4.06 14.78
CA ASP A 23 -14.87 -5.32 15.57
C ASP A 23 -15.20 -6.59 14.77
N ASN A 24 -15.86 -6.46 13.62
CA ASN A 24 -16.26 -7.55 12.75
C ASN A 24 -15.35 -7.77 11.53
N GLU A 25 -14.24 -7.05 11.41
CA GLU A 25 -13.26 -7.21 10.32
C GLU A 25 -12.11 -8.12 10.74
N CYS A 26 -11.41 -8.74 9.80
CA CYS A 26 -10.29 -9.65 10.06
C CYS A 26 -10.59 -10.74 11.11
N ILE A 27 -11.83 -11.23 11.14
CA ILE A 27 -12.27 -12.35 11.96
C ILE A 27 -12.85 -13.44 11.07
N VAL A 28 -12.75 -14.70 11.52
CA VAL A 28 -13.34 -15.84 10.82
C VAL A 28 -14.85 -15.80 10.96
N SER A 29 -15.56 -15.76 9.84
CA SER A 29 -17.02 -15.81 9.81
C SER A 29 -17.55 -17.24 9.84
N GLU A 30 -18.86 -17.38 9.94
CA GLU A 30 -19.55 -18.68 10.02
C GLU A 30 -19.28 -19.61 8.82
N ASN A 31 -18.93 -19.05 7.65
CA ASN A 31 -18.59 -19.82 6.46
C ASN A 31 -17.12 -20.27 6.43
N GLY A 32 -16.34 -19.97 7.47
CA GLY A 32 -14.91 -20.30 7.58
C GLY A 32 -13.97 -19.36 6.83
N ARG A 33 -14.47 -18.27 6.21
CA ARG A 33 -13.66 -17.23 5.54
C ARG A 33 -13.47 -16.03 6.46
N VAL A 34 -12.35 -15.35 6.31
CA VAL A 34 -12.06 -14.11 7.04
C VAL A 34 -12.83 -12.94 6.43
N LEU A 35 -13.49 -12.14 7.27
CA LEU A 35 -14.17 -10.92 6.82
C LEU A 35 -13.13 -9.84 6.51
N LEU A 36 -12.92 -9.54 5.23
CA LEU A 36 -11.93 -8.53 4.83
C LEU A 36 -12.39 -7.10 5.18
N PRO A 37 -11.48 -6.22 5.61
CA PRO A 37 -11.81 -4.84 5.88
C PRO A 37 -12.04 -4.05 4.58
N ARG A 38 -12.69 -2.90 4.71
CA ARG A 38 -12.90 -2.01 3.55
C ARG A 38 -11.57 -1.48 3.00
N THR A 39 -11.39 -1.60 1.69
CA THR A 39 -10.20 -1.07 1.00
C THR A 39 -10.25 0.45 0.86
N LEU A 40 -9.07 1.07 0.87
CA LEU A 40 -8.87 2.48 0.56
C LEU A 40 -8.58 2.71 -0.93
N GLU A 41 -8.83 3.95 -1.36
CA GLU A 41 -8.42 4.49 -2.65
C GLU A 41 -6.88 4.50 -2.79
N LEU A 42 -6.38 4.37 -4.02
CA LEU A 42 -4.94 4.30 -4.32
C LEU A 42 -4.31 5.68 -4.41
N THR A 43 -4.52 6.50 -3.37
CA THR A 43 -3.90 7.81 -3.19
C THR A 43 -3.11 7.88 -1.87
N LYS A 44 -1.95 8.55 -1.94
CA LYS A 44 -1.08 8.87 -0.79
C LYS A 44 -1.79 9.67 0.29
N VAL A 45 -2.81 10.45 -0.07
CA VAL A 45 -3.57 11.31 0.87
C VAL A 45 -4.30 10.48 1.93
N LYS A 46 -4.69 9.24 1.61
CA LYS A 46 -5.38 8.34 2.54
C LYS A 46 -4.44 7.62 3.49
N LEU A 47 -3.14 7.68 3.24
CA LEU A 47 -2.16 7.16 4.17
C LEU A 47 -1.94 8.23 5.24
N ASP A 48 -2.23 7.92 6.50
CA ASP A 48 -1.91 8.71 7.68
C ASP A 48 -0.49 8.37 8.18
N GLU A 49 0.13 9.29 8.90
CA GLU A 49 1.44 9.06 9.54
C GLU A 49 1.36 8.17 10.78
N LYS A 50 0.17 8.00 11.36
CA LYS A 50 -0.10 7.14 12.51
C LYS A 50 -0.67 5.77 12.13
N GLY A 51 -1.02 5.60 10.86
CA GLY A 51 -1.71 4.41 10.37
C GLY A 51 -0.78 3.23 10.06
N ILE A 52 -1.36 2.04 10.02
CA ILE A 52 -0.75 0.82 9.50
C ILE A 52 -1.61 0.31 8.34
N TYR A 53 -0.97 -0.03 7.23
CA TYR A 53 -1.65 -0.40 5.99
C TYR A 53 -1.06 -1.68 5.42
N VAL A 54 -1.91 -2.55 4.88
CA VAL A 54 -1.51 -3.72 4.09
C VAL A 54 -1.82 -3.43 2.63
N VAL A 55 -0.84 -3.56 1.76
CA VAL A 55 -0.98 -3.38 0.31
C VAL A 55 -0.73 -4.70 -0.40
N GLU A 56 -1.76 -5.21 -1.06
CA GLU A 56 -1.71 -6.44 -1.86
C GLU A 56 -1.56 -6.06 -3.34
N THR A 57 -0.49 -6.56 -3.98
CA THR A 57 -0.09 -6.15 -5.34
C THR A 57 -0.18 -7.28 -6.37
N GLY A 58 -0.75 -8.43 -5.98
CA GLY A 58 -0.72 -9.69 -6.73
C GLY A 58 0.67 -10.35 -6.84
N ARG A 59 1.77 -9.64 -6.56
CA ARG A 59 3.15 -10.17 -6.54
C ARG A 59 3.68 -10.39 -5.13
N LYS A 60 3.37 -9.44 -4.25
CA LYS A 60 3.80 -9.41 -2.86
C LYS A 60 2.80 -8.66 -2.00
N ILE A 61 2.88 -8.89 -0.71
CA ILE A 61 2.18 -8.13 0.32
C ILE A 61 3.17 -7.14 0.92
N ILE A 62 2.74 -5.90 1.05
CA ILE A 62 3.56 -4.83 1.57
C ILE A 62 2.85 -4.22 2.77
N ILE A 63 3.49 -4.24 3.94
CA ILE A 63 2.96 -3.64 5.15
C ILE A 63 3.65 -2.29 5.35
N CYS A 64 2.87 -1.22 5.26
CA CYS A 64 3.34 0.14 5.48
C CYS A 64 2.96 0.61 6.88
N VAL A 65 3.98 0.91 7.68
CA VAL A 65 3.82 1.41 9.05
C VAL A 65 4.07 2.91 9.08
N GLY A 66 3.13 3.67 9.59
CA GLY A 66 3.25 5.10 9.78
C GLY A 66 4.42 5.47 10.69
N SER A 67 5.13 6.56 10.38
CA SER A 67 6.27 7.06 11.16
C SER A 67 5.92 7.46 12.60
N HIS A 68 4.65 7.76 12.84
CA HIS A 68 4.08 8.16 14.14
C HIS A 68 3.04 7.14 14.64
N CYS A 69 3.18 5.87 14.23
CA CYS A 69 2.30 4.79 14.69
C CYS A 69 2.31 4.71 16.22
N GLU A 70 1.11 4.50 16.79
CA GLU A 70 0.98 4.28 18.22
C GLU A 70 1.75 3.04 18.67
N ILE A 71 2.49 3.18 19.77
CA ILE A 71 3.43 2.15 20.24
C ILE A 71 2.73 0.85 20.66
N GLU A 72 1.51 0.95 21.17
CA GLU A 72 0.70 -0.21 21.54
C GLU A 72 0.35 -1.06 20.31
N LYS A 73 -0.23 -0.42 19.28
CA LYS A 73 -0.55 -1.08 18.00
C LYS A 73 0.70 -1.62 17.31
N PHE A 74 1.81 -0.89 17.39
CA PHE A 74 3.09 -1.34 16.87
C PHE A 74 3.56 -2.62 17.55
N ASN A 75 3.62 -2.64 18.89
CA ASN A 75 4.11 -3.78 19.66
C ASN A 75 3.21 -5.02 19.60
N GLN A 76 1.90 -4.83 19.35
CA GLN A 76 0.99 -5.94 19.07
C GLN A 76 1.29 -6.63 17.74
N THR A 77 1.90 -5.92 16.78
CA THR A 77 1.97 -6.37 15.38
C THR A 77 3.40 -6.68 14.94
N PHE A 78 4.38 -5.94 15.45
CA PHE A 78 5.75 -5.94 14.95
C PHE A 78 6.78 -6.13 16.05
N VAL A 79 7.96 -6.60 15.64
CA VAL A 79 9.16 -6.64 16.46
C VAL A 79 10.29 -5.92 15.72
N THR A 80 11.13 -5.21 16.47
CA THR A 80 12.32 -4.57 15.91
C THR A 80 13.52 -5.46 16.13
N LEU A 81 14.06 -5.97 15.04
CA LEU A 81 15.33 -6.68 15.03
C LEU A 81 16.46 -5.65 14.91
N GLN A 82 17.34 -5.63 15.91
CA GLN A 82 18.59 -4.89 15.80
C GLN A 82 19.57 -5.77 15.05
N ASP A 83 19.89 -5.39 13.81
CA ASP A 83 21.03 -5.98 13.14
C ASP A 83 22.28 -5.41 13.81
N VAL A 84 22.91 -6.22 14.68
CA VAL A 84 24.24 -5.96 15.22
C VAL A 84 25.27 -6.23 14.12
N ASN A 85 25.14 -5.54 12.98
CA ASN A 85 26.18 -5.49 11.98
C ASN A 85 27.04 -4.27 12.28
N ASP A 86 28.28 -4.60 12.65
CA ASP A 86 29.40 -3.80 13.14
C ASP A 86 29.90 -2.78 12.09
N ASP A 87 29.00 -1.94 11.57
CA ASP A 87 29.41 -0.79 10.78
C ASP A 87 29.91 0.29 11.74
N ARG A 88 31.22 0.55 11.65
CA ARG A 88 31.98 1.64 12.32
C ARG A 88 31.42 3.05 12.08
N SER A 89 30.23 3.18 11.49
CA SER A 89 29.49 4.41 11.24
C SER A 89 28.42 4.73 12.30
N GLY A 90 28.16 3.84 13.27
CA GLY A 90 27.24 4.13 14.38
C GLY A 90 25.75 4.27 14.01
N ASN A 91 25.38 4.00 12.76
CA ASN A 91 23.98 3.93 12.35
C ASN A 91 23.46 2.51 12.54
N VAL A 92 22.70 2.30 13.62
CA VAL A 92 21.99 1.05 13.88
C VAL A 92 20.85 0.93 12.87
N ASN A 93 21.02 0.04 11.88
CA ASN A 93 19.92 -0.31 10.98
C ASN A 93 18.93 -1.17 11.76
N GLN A 94 17.81 -0.58 12.17
CA GLN A 94 16.70 -1.30 12.79
C GLN A 94 15.82 -1.88 11.69
N LYS A 95 15.72 -3.22 11.63
CA LYS A 95 14.82 -3.92 10.72
C LYS A 95 13.53 -4.25 11.46
N ILE A 96 12.40 -3.88 10.88
CA ILE A 96 11.09 -4.18 11.45
C ILE A 96 10.57 -5.45 10.78
N THR A 97 10.13 -6.41 11.58
CA THR A 97 9.51 -7.64 11.10
C THR A 97 8.17 -7.86 11.80
N LEU A 98 7.32 -8.67 11.18
CA LEU A 98 6.10 -9.15 11.84
C LEU A 98 6.46 -9.95 13.09
N ARG A 99 5.64 -9.81 14.12
CA ARG A 99 5.66 -10.74 15.25
C ARG A 99 5.26 -12.13 14.73
N GLU A 100 5.84 -13.20 15.24
CA GLU A 100 5.45 -14.58 14.86
C GLU A 100 4.59 -15.24 15.94
N ASP A 101 4.80 -14.85 17.21
CA ASP A 101 4.02 -15.33 18.35
C ASP A 101 2.78 -14.46 18.55
N PHE A 102 1.69 -14.79 17.84
CA PHE A 102 0.40 -14.14 18.06
C PHE A 102 -0.39 -14.91 19.12
N THR A 103 -1.04 -14.19 20.03
CA THR A 103 -2.10 -14.75 20.87
C THR A 103 -3.33 -14.99 20.01
N GLU A 104 -4.05 -16.11 20.19
CA GLU A 104 -5.35 -16.37 19.52
C GLU A 104 -6.48 -15.47 20.07
N ASP A 105 -6.17 -14.21 20.37
CA ASP A 105 -7.10 -13.21 20.85
C ASP A 105 -7.61 -12.40 19.67
N VAL A 106 -8.93 -12.38 19.51
CA VAL A 106 -9.63 -11.62 18.46
C VAL A 106 -9.41 -10.11 18.61
N GLN A 107 -9.06 -9.63 19.79
CA GLN A 107 -8.75 -8.22 20.03
C GLN A 107 -7.30 -7.86 19.68
N ASP A 108 -6.41 -8.85 19.53
CA ASP A 108 -5.03 -8.61 19.18
C ASP A 108 -4.90 -8.26 17.70
N LEU A 109 -4.37 -7.06 17.42
CA LEU A 109 -4.21 -6.57 16.06
C LEU A 109 -3.26 -7.44 15.22
N GLY A 110 -2.22 -8.00 15.83
CA GLY A 110 -1.29 -8.90 15.17
C GLY A 110 -1.96 -10.20 14.71
N TYR A 111 -2.80 -10.79 15.56
CA TYR A 111 -3.58 -11.99 15.20
C TYR A 111 -4.57 -11.71 14.06
N ARG A 112 -5.28 -10.58 14.12
CA ARG A 112 -6.17 -10.16 13.03
C ARG A 112 -5.41 -9.91 11.73
N LEU A 113 -4.21 -9.35 11.82
CA LEU A 113 -3.34 -9.18 10.66
C LEU A 113 -2.90 -10.53 10.09
N SER A 114 -2.51 -11.51 10.91
CA SER A 114 -2.15 -12.84 10.38
C SER A 114 -3.31 -13.49 9.65
N LEU A 115 -4.53 -13.39 10.18
CA LEU A 115 -5.74 -13.87 9.50
C LEU A 115 -5.95 -13.18 8.15
N LEU A 116 -5.77 -11.86 8.07
CA LEU A 116 -5.86 -11.11 6.82
C LEU A 116 -4.80 -11.57 5.80
N LEU A 117 -3.56 -11.74 6.24
CA LEU A 117 -2.46 -12.19 5.36
C LEU A 117 -2.71 -13.59 4.81
N ASP A 118 -3.23 -14.49 5.65
CA ASP A 118 -3.56 -15.85 5.26
C ASP A 118 -4.75 -15.89 4.30
N GLU A 119 -5.78 -15.08 4.55
CA GLU A 119 -6.93 -14.94 3.64
C GLU A 119 -6.49 -14.40 2.28
N ILE A 120 -5.62 -13.38 2.24
CA ILE A 120 -5.06 -12.85 0.99
C ILE A 120 -4.31 -13.94 0.23
N ARG A 121 -3.54 -14.79 0.92
CA ARG A 121 -2.76 -15.87 0.30
C ARG A 121 -3.62 -17.04 -0.14
N PHE A 122 -4.74 -17.29 0.53
CA PHE A 122 -5.61 -18.45 0.29
C PHE A 122 -6.11 -18.51 -1.16
N ASP A 123 -6.47 -17.36 -1.74
CA ASP A 123 -7.01 -17.30 -3.10
C ASP A 123 -5.92 -17.18 -4.19
N GLN A 124 -4.64 -17.20 -3.82
CA GLN A 124 -3.53 -16.95 -4.75
C GLN A 124 -2.82 -18.24 -5.15
N PRO A 125 -2.49 -18.41 -6.45
CA PRO A 125 -1.76 -19.58 -6.92
C PRO A 125 -0.25 -19.53 -6.58
N ILE A 126 0.22 -18.38 -6.09
CA ILE A 126 1.62 -18.15 -5.72
C ILE A 126 1.70 -17.67 -4.27
N TRP A 127 2.77 -18.06 -3.59
CA TRP A 127 3.06 -17.52 -2.26
C TRP A 127 3.50 -16.07 -2.38
N LEU A 128 2.75 -15.17 -1.74
CA LEU A 128 3.08 -13.75 -1.71
C LEU A 128 4.03 -13.45 -0.54
N GLU A 129 5.25 -13.05 -0.88
CA GLU A 129 6.23 -12.54 0.07
C GLU A 129 5.68 -11.32 0.80
N CYS A 130 5.93 -11.22 2.10
CA CYS A 130 5.50 -10.09 2.92
C CYS A 130 6.71 -9.22 3.28
N GLU A 131 6.65 -7.94 2.92
CA GLU A 131 7.67 -6.94 3.23
C GLU A 131 7.10 -5.87 4.16
N VAL A 132 7.85 -5.46 5.18
CA VAL A 132 7.46 -4.35 6.06
C VAL A 132 8.30 -3.13 5.72
N LEU A 133 7.65 -1.98 5.49
CA LEU A 133 8.30 -0.69 5.34
C LEU A 133 7.77 0.35 6.32
N ILE A 134 8.63 1.32 6.65
CA ILE A 134 8.17 2.57 7.23
C ILE A 134 7.66 3.47 6.11
N ARG A 135 6.49 4.06 6.35
CA ARG A 135 5.85 5.05 5.49
C ARG A 135 6.88 6.09 5.05
N PRO A 136 7.09 6.27 3.73
CA PRO A 136 7.99 7.30 3.24
C PRO A 136 7.46 8.70 3.54
N ASP A 137 8.37 9.63 3.80
CA ASP A 137 8.03 11.05 3.82
C ASP A 137 7.66 11.51 2.40
N ILE A 138 6.43 11.98 2.25
CA ILE A 138 5.83 12.31 0.95
C ILE A 138 6.26 13.73 0.51
N SER A 139 6.88 14.50 1.41
CA SER A 139 7.38 15.85 1.16
C SER A 139 8.30 15.93 -0.07
N SER A 140 8.14 16.97 -0.90
CA SER A 140 8.79 17.10 -2.21
C SER A 140 10.34 17.05 -2.21
N GLY A 141 10.98 17.21 -1.05
CA GLY A 141 12.44 17.16 -0.87
C GLY A 141 12.98 15.90 -0.18
N ALA A 142 12.13 14.95 0.21
CA ALA A 142 12.57 13.78 0.96
C ALA A 142 13.43 12.84 0.10
N HIS A 143 14.58 12.42 0.66
CA HIS A 143 15.40 11.35 0.11
C HIS A 143 14.73 10.00 0.38
N LEU A 144 14.20 9.39 -0.68
CA LEU A 144 13.51 8.11 -0.61
C LEU A 144 14.41 6.97 -1.05
N THR A 145 14.34 5.84 -0.33
CA THR A 145 14.96 4.59 -0.76
C THR A 145 14.29 4.05 -2.03
N ILE A 146 14.93 3.10 -2.72
CA ILE A 146 14.38 2.49 -3.94
C ILE A 146 13.02 1.83 -3.63
N ASP A 147 12.91 1.14 -2.49
CA ASP A 147 11.68 0.43 -2.12
C ASP A 147 10.56 1.39 -1.73
N GLN A 148 10.89 2.50 -1.07
CA GLN A 148 9.94 3.58 -0.82
C GLN A 148 9.43 4.23 -2.11
N GLN A 149 10.31 4.46 -3.11
CA GLN A 149 9.88 4.97 -4.41
C GLN A 149 8.97 3.98 -5.15
N ARG A 150 9.28 2.67 -5.09
CA ARG A 150 8.44 1.61 -5.64
C ARG A 150 7.09 1.54 -4.95
N PHE A 151 7.06 1.62 -3.62
CA PHE A 151 5.83 1.67 -2.85
C PHE A 151 4.95 2.85 -3.26
N LEU A 152 5.51 4.06 -3.35
CA LEU A 152 4.76 5.25 -3.77
C LEU A 152 4.26 5.19 -5.21
N SER A 153 4.84 4.34 -6.06
CA SER A 153 4.37 4.15 -7.45
C SER A 153 3.11 3.29 -7.56
N LEU A 154 2.72 2.60 -6.48
CA LEU A 154 1.48 1.81 -6.43
C LEU A 154 0.23 2.69 -6.30
N PHE A 155 0.39 3.94 -5.86
CA PHE A 155 -0.70 4.91 -5.68
C PHE A 155 -0.99 5.62 -6.98
N ILE A 156 -1.65 4.91 -7.89
CA ILE A 156 -1.88 5.30 -9.29
C ILE A 156 -2.85 6.49 -9.45
N GLU A 157 -3.58 6.86 -8.41
CA GLU A 157 -4.48 8.02 -8.47
C GLU A 157 -3.72 9.36 -8.36
N ASP A 158 -2.53 9.33 -7.77
CA ASP A 158 -1.71 10.52 -7.60
C ASP A 158 -0.92 10.87 -8.87
N ALA A 159 -0.63 12.15 -9.03
CA ALA A 159 0.30 12.58 -10.06
C ALA A 159 1.68 11.94 -9.84
N ALA A 160 2.31 11.51 -10.94
CA ALA A 160 3.67 10.97 -10.88
C ALA A 160 4.64 12.04 -10.35
N ARG A 161 5.62 11.61 -9.53
CA ARG A 161 6.61 12.54 -8.97
C ARG A 161 7.48 13.12 -10.10
N ILE A 162 7.36 14.41 -10.36
CA ILE A 162 8.15 15.10 -11.38
C ILE A 162 9.40 15.66 -10.71
N ARG A 163 10.58 15.27 -11.21
CA ARG A 163 11.84 15.84 -10.73
C ARG A 163 11.86 17.35 -11.02
N ALA A 164 12.23 18.15 -10.03
CA ALA A 164 12.38 19.59 -10.19
C ALA A 164 13.27 19.90 -11.41
N GLY A 165 12.75 20.71 -12.34
CA GLY A 165 13.44 21.08 -13.58
C GLY A 165 13.09 20.25 -14.82
N SER A 166 12.28 19.20 -14.71
CA SER A 166 11.78 18.47 -15.88
C SER A 166 10.65 19.25 -16.56
N LYS A 167 10.80 19.58 -17.86
CA LYS A 167 9.71 20.14 -18.66
C LYS A 167 8.61 19.10 -18.81
N ILE A 168 7.44 19.39 -18.27
CA ILE A 168 6.26 18.54 -18.43
C ILE A 168 5.81 18.66 -19.88
N ASN A 169 5.85 17.57 -20.64
CA ASN A 169 5.14 17.51 -21.90
C ASN A 169 3.65 17.39 -21.56
N GLU A 170 2.84 18.38 -21.93
CA GLU A 170 1.40 18.41 -21.62
C GLU A 170 0.65 17.19 -22.17
N ASN A 171 1.18 16.56 -23.23
CA ASN A 171 0.63 15.35 -23.85
C ASN A 171 1.05 14.05 -23.16
N ASP A 172 1.90 14.10 -22.14
CA ASP A 172 2.30 12.92 -21.38
C ASP A 172 1.22 12.56 -20.35
N ASN A 173 0.38 11.60 -20.71
CA ASN A 173 -0.71 11.11 -19.87
C ASN A 173 -0.20 10.28 -18.68
N SER A 174 1.01 9.73 -18.75
CA SER A 174 1.57 8.87 -17.70
C SER A 174 1.88 9.61 -16.39
N LYS A 175 1.82 10.95 -16.40
CA LYS A 175 2.16 11.81 -15.27
C LYS A 175 0.96 12.50 -14.63
N LYS A 176 -0.23 12.39 -15.22
CA LYS A 176 -1.43 13.05 -14.72
C LYS A 176 -1.96 12.31 -13.49
N SER A 177 -2.52 13.05 -12.53
CA SER A 177 -3.34 12.43 -11.50
C SER A 177 -4.62 11.84 -12.14
N TYR A 178 -5.30 10.94 -11.44
CA TYR A 178 -6.54 10.37 -11.94
C TYR A 178 -7.62 11.45 -12.22
N PRO A 179 -7.87 12.44 -11.34
CA PRO A 179 -8.78 13.54 -11.65
C PRO A 179 -8.35 14.36 -12.89
N ASP A 180 -7.06 14.68 -13.02
CA ASP A 180 -6.55 15.41 -14.19
C ASP A 180 -6.70 14.62 -15.49
N PHE A 181 -6.51 13.30 -15.41
CA PHE A 181 -6.72 12.39 -16.53
C PHE A 181 -8.19 12.39 -16.97
N LEU A 182 -9.15 12.37 -16.05
CA LEU A 182 -10.58 12.46 -16.38
C LEU A 182 -10.93 13.79 -17.05
N VAL A 183 -10.41 14.91 -16.55
CA VAL A 183 -10.59 16.23 -17.16
C VAL A 183 -10.00 16.27 -18.58
N TRP A 184 -8.84 15.66 -18.78
CA TRP A 184 -8.21 15.55 -20.08
C TRP A 184 -9.05 14.72 -21.07
N ILE A 185 -9.52 13.53 -20.65
CA ILE A 185 -10.42 12.69 -21.47
C ILE A 185 -11.67 13.46 -21.87
N HIS A 186 -12.29 14.17 -20.93
CA HIS A 186 -13.49 14.96 -21.19
C HIS A 186 -13.25 16.04 -22.26
N LYS A 187 -12.14 16.79 -22.16
CA LYS A 187 -11.75 17.79 -23.18
C LYS A 187 -11.50 17.16 -24.55
N GLU A 188 -10.87 15.99 -24.58
CA GLU A 188 -10.55 15.30 -25.83
C GLU A 188 -11.80 14.76 -26.54
N ILE A 189 -12.80 14.27 -25.77
CA ILE A 189 -14.11 13.87 -26.30
C ILE A 189 -14.81 15.09 -26.92
N GLN A 190 -14.85 16.22 -26.21
CA GLN A 190 -15.45 17.46 -26.72
C GLN A 190 -14.79 17.92 -28.02
N ARG A 191 -13.46 17.86 -28.10
CA ARG A 191 -12.70 18.24 -29.29
C ARG A 191 -13.04 17.37 -30.50
N LYS A 192 -13.16 16.05 -30.32
CA LYS A 192 -13.52 15.13 -31.42
C LYS A 192 -14.93 15.40 -31.94
N TRP A 193 -15.88 15.62 -31.04
CA TRP A 193 -17.28 15.87 -31.44
C TRP A 193 -17.43 17.18 -32.18
N SER A 194 -16.70 18.24 -31.79
CA SER A 194 -16.68 19.51 -32.52
C SER A 194 -16.06 19.44 -33.93
N VAL A 195 -15.34 18.37 -34.26
CA VAL A 195 -14.72 18.16 -35.58
C VAL A 195 -15.61 17.30 -36.49
N GLU A 196 -16.53 16.49 -35.94
CA GLU A 196 -17.47 15.67 -36.72
C GLU A 196 -18.71 16.45 -37.20
N ASP A 197 -18.95 17.65 -36.67
CA ASP A 197 -20.06 18.55 -37.06
C ASP A 197 -19.73 19.49 -38.25
N PHE A 198 -18.65 19.25 -39.02
CA PHE A 198 -18.27 20.03 -40.22
C PHE A 198 -17.97 19.17 -41.44
#